data_AF-A0A847N1M4-F1
#
_entry.id   AF-A0A847N1M4-F1
#
_cell.length_a   1.000
_cell.length_b   1.000
_cell.length_c   1.000
_cell.angle_alpha   90.00
_cell.angle_beta   90.00
_cell.angle_gamma   90.00
#
_symmetry.space_group_name_H-M   'P 1'
#
loop_
_entity.id
_entity.type
_entity.pdbx_description
1 polymer ?
#
loop_
_entity_poly.entity_id
_entity_poly.type
_entity_poly.pdbx_seq_one_letter_code
_entity_poly.pdbx_strand_id
1 'polypeptide(L)'
;VAMTIWMLIAVVLGFLPVAKGLQSGVEKITKFMMIGLLALMIVLAFNSLLLKGGSEGLKFYLIPDFSRMIESGLSSAIYAAMGQAFFTLSLGIGSIAIFGSYIGKENRLTGEAVRIISLDTFVALCSGLIIFPAAFAFGIQPDAGPSLIFITLPNIFNQMAGGRFWGSLFFLFMSFAALSTLIAVFENIISFWIDTKGMSRKNAVMINAIAIIILSIPCILGFNLWSSFQPLGPGTGVLDLEDFVVSSTLLPLGSLIFTLYCTWKYGWGWDNFLAEADSGTGLKFPKALQFYFKFILPAVILGIFLKGYWDIFIA
;
A
#
# COMPACT_ATOMS: atom_id res chain seq x y z
N VAL A 1 17.05 0.24 20.10
CA VAL A 1 16.48 -0.80 20.98
C VAL A 1 14.97 -0.97 20.77
N ALA A 2 14.13 0.04 21.01
CA ALA A 2 12.67 -0.10 20.86
C ALA A 2 12.25 -0.55 19.44
N MET A 3 12.77 0.08 18.38
CA MET A 3 12.46 -0.29 16.98
C MET A 3 12.83 -1.75 16.69
N THR A 4 13.96 -2.23 17.20
CA THR A 4 14.39 -3.63 17.05
C THR A 4 13.43 -4.60 17.73
N ILE A 5 13.00 -4.29 18.95
CA ILE A 5 12.04 -5.14 19.69
C ILE A 5 10.72 -5.21 18.93
N TRP A 6 10.19 -4.06 18.49
CA TRP A 6 8.92 -4.02 17.76
C TRP A 6 9.01 -4.69 16.38
N MET A 7 10.14 -4.56 15.68
CA MET A 7 10.39 -5.31 14.43
C MET A 7 10.38 -6.82 14.69
N LEU A 8 11.09 -7.30 15.72
CA LEU A 8 11.10 -8.73 16.07
C LEU A 8 9.70 -9.23 16.40
N ILE A 9 8.93 -8.46 17.18
CA ILE A 9 7.53 -8.77 17.49
C ILE A 9 6.70 -8.86 16.21
N ALA A 10 6.81 -7.88 15.30
CA ALA A 10 6.06 -7.85 14.05
C ALA A 10 6.40 -9.06 13.16
N VAL A 11 7.68 -9.41 13.01
CA VAL A 11 8.12 -10.56 12.22
C VAL A 11 7.60 -11.87 12.83
N VAL A 12 7.72 -12.03 14.15
CA VAL A 12 7.21 -13.24 14.85
C VAL A 12 5.70 -13.34 14.70
N LEU A 13 4.95 -12.27 14.98
CA LEU A 13 3.49 -12.26 14.84
C LEU A 13 3.04 -12.50 13.39
N GLY A 14 3.79 -12.04 12.40
CA GLY A 14 3.50 -12.28 10.99
C GLY A 14 3.76 -13.73 10.56
N PHE A 15 4.88 -14.33 10.99
CA PHE A 15 5.22 -15.70 10.59
C PHE A 15 4.46 -16.78 11.37
N LEU A 16 3.99 -16.49 12.59
CA LEU A 16 3.30 -17.47 13.43
C LEU A 16 2.07 -18.10 12.74
N PRO A 17 1.15 -17.32 12.12
CA PRO A 17 0.03 -17.88 11.38
C PRO A 17 0.43 -18.62 10.10
N VAL A 18 1.42 -18.08 9.37
CA VAL A 18 1.97 -18.67 8.13
C VAL A 18 2.58 -20.04 8.41
N ALA A 19 3.29 -20.18 9.53
CA ALA A 19 3.89 -21.45 9.99
C ALA A 19 2.84 -22.53 10.25
N LYS A 20 1.69 -22.13 10.78
CA LYS A 20 0.60 -23.05 11.15
C LYS A 20 -0.41 -23.29 10.03
N GLY A 21 -0.30 -22.59 8.89
CA GLY A 21 -1.31 -22.64 7.84
C GLY A 21 -2.68 -22.17 8.31
N LEU A 22 -2.73 -21.20 9.22
CA LEU A 22 -3.97 -20.69 9.83
C LEU A 22 -4.49 -19.43 9.13
N GLN A 23 -4.30 -19.31 7.82
CA GLN A 23 -4.68 -18.09 7.07
C GLN A 23 -6.17 -17.77 7.24
N SER A 24 -7.03 -18.79 7.19
CA SER A 24 -8.48 -18.63 7.37
C SER A 24 -8.90 -18.16 8.78
N GLY A 25 -8.11 -18.48 9.80
CA GLY A 25 -8.34 -18.02 11.18
C GLY A 25 -7.94 -16.57 11.37
N VAL A 26 -6.80 -16.19 10.80
CA VAL A 26 -6.33 -14.78 10.79
C VAL A 26 -7.30 -13.91 10.02
N GLU A 27 -7.71 -14.34 8.82
CA GLU A 27 -8.60 -13.57 7.95
C GLU A 27 -9.90 -13.19 8.65
N LYS A 28 -10.49 -14.10 9.45
CA LYS A 28 -11.71 -13.81 10.22
C LYS A 28 -11.49 -12.70 11.24
N ILE A 29 -10.37 -12.73 11.96
CA ILE A 29 -10.05 -11.73 12.97
C ILE A 29 -9.72 -10.40 12.31
N THR A 30 -8.85 -10.40 11.28
CA THR A 30 -8.45 -9.19 10.57
C THR A 30 -9.64 -8.53 9.89
N LYS A 31 -10.59 -9.30 9.33
CA LYS A 31 -11.84 -8.77 8.78
C LYS A 31 -12.64 -7.98 9.82
N PHE A 32 -12.82 -8.52 11.03
CA PHE A 32 -13.52 -7.80 12.09
C PHE A 32 -12.78 -6.53 12.50
N MET A 33 -11.45 -6.61 12.65
CA MET A 33 -10.62 -5.44 13.00
C MET A 33 -10.64 -4.37 11.91
N MET A 34 -10.64 -4.74 10.62
CA MET A 34 -10.72 -3.80 9.50
C MET A 34 -12.09 -3.10 9.44
N ILE A 35 -13.19 -3.83 9.70
CA ILE A 35 -14.52 -3.21 9.80
C ILE A 35 -14.55 -2.23 10.98
N GLY A 36 -13.96 -2.60 12.13
CA GLY A 36 -13.78 -1.71 13.27
C GLY A 36 -12.95 -0.46 12.94
N LEU A 37 -11.84 -0.62 12.21
CA LEU A 37 -11.02 0.48 11.73
C LEU A 37 -11.82 1.42 10.84
N LEU A 38 -12.59 0.87 9.90
CA LEU A 38 -13.40 1.67 8.97
C LEU A 38 -14.46 2.49 9.71
N ALA A 39 -15.17 1.85 10.65
CA ALA A 39 -16.15 2.54 11.48
C ALA A 39 -15.50 3.66 12.31
N LEU A 40 -14.32 3.39 12.88
CA LEU A 40 -13.56 4.36 13.64
C LEU A 40 -13.06 5.51 12.77
N MET A 41 -12.58 5.24 11.56
CA MET A 41 -12.17 6.27 10.61
C MET A 41 -13.32 7.22 10.26
N ILE A 42 -14.54 6.69 10.10
CA ILE A 42 -15.71 7.53 9.87
C ILE A 42 -15.96 8.46 11.07
N VAL A 43 -15.90 7.93 12.30
CA VAL A 43 -16.03 8.75 13.52
C VAL A 43 -14.95 9.84 13.59
N LEU A 44 -13.71 9.50 13.29
CA LEU A 44 -12.59 10.46 13.29
C LEU A 44 -12.72 11.50 12.19
N ALA A 45 -13.22 11.12 11.00
CA ALA A 45 -13.46 12.06 9.92
C ALA A 45 -14.51 13.10 10.34
N PHE A 46 -15.64 12.66 10.90
CA PHE A 46 -16.64 13.58 11.45
C PHE A 46 -16.08 14.47 12.56
N ASN A 47 -15.29 13.91 13.48
CA ASN A 47 -14.67 14.70 14.54
C ASN A 47 -13.73 15.77 13.96
N SER A 48 -12.89 15.41 12.99
CA SER A 48 -11.94 16.30 12.34
C SER A 48 -12.62 17.47 11.62
N LEU A 49 -13.74 17.20 10.94
CA LEU A 49 -14.55 18.22 10.26
C LEU A 49 -15.19 19.24 11.23
N LEU A 50 -15.38 18.88 12.49
CA LEU A 50 -15.97 19.74 13.52
C LEU A 50 -14.93 20.56 14.29
N LEU A 51 -13.63 20.34 14.04
CA LEU A 51 -12.57 21.09 14.70
C LEU A 51 -12.58 22.57 14.27
N LYS A 52 -12.37 23.46 15.24
CA LYS A 52 -12.22 24.90 14.95
C LYS A 52 -10.96 25.11 14.12
N GLY A 53 -11.10 25.80 12.98
CA GLY A 53 -10.01 25.99 12.01
C GLY A 53 -9.85 24.87 10.98
N GLY A 54 -10.58 23.75 11.13
CA GLY A 54 -10.50 22.62 10.19
C GLY A 54 -11.08 22.90 8.79
N SER A 55 -11.90 23.95 8.64
CA SER A 55 -12.49 24.34 7.36
C SER A 55 -11.43 24.68 6.31
N GLU A 56 -10.31 25.29 6.70
CA GLU A 56 -9.23 25.61 5.77
C GLU A 56 -8.47 24.34 5.34
N GLY A 57 -8.29 23.38 6.25
CA GLY A 57 -7.72 22.07 5.91
C GLY A 57 -8.64 21.26 5.00
N LEU A 58 -9.96 21.38 5.16
CA LEU A 58 -10.92 20.75 4.26
C LEU A 58 -10.87 21.36 2.84
N LYS A 59 -10.78 22.70 2.75
CA LYS A 59 -10.59 23.40 1.46
C LYS A 59 -9.28 22.97 0.80
N PHE A 60 -8.19 22.94 1.57
CA PHE A 60 -6.89 22.46 1.09
C PHE A 60 -6.98 21.05 0.52
N TYR A 61 -7.77 20.17 1.13
CA TYR A 61 -7.90 18.79 0.70
C TYR A 61 -8.80 18.58 -0.52
N LEU A 62 -9.95 19.25 -0.59
CA LEU A 62 -11.00 18.95 -1.57
C LEU A 62 -11.11 19.95 -2.72
N ILE A 63 -10.63 21.19 -2.55
CA ILE A 63 -10.73 22.22 -3.59
C ILE A 63 -9.48 22.11 -4.48
N PRO A 64 -9.63 21.74 -5.77
CA PRO A 64 -8.49 21.65 -6.68
C PRO A 64 -7.92 23.04 -6.98
N ASP A 65 -6.60 23.18 -6.86
CA ASP A 65 -5.86 24.38 -7.26
C ASP A 65 -4.99 24.06 -8.49
N PHE A 66 -5.54 24.33 -9.67
CA PHE A 66 -4.86 24.08 -10.94
C PHE A 66 -3.66 25.01 -11.16
N SER A 67 -3.69 26.22 -10.58
CA SER A 67 -2.57 27.16 -10.69
C SER A 67 -1.35 26.60 -9.96
N ARG A 68 -1.54 26.16 -8.71
CA ARG A 68 -0.48 25.49 -7.94
C ARG A 68 0.02 24.21 -8.62
N MET A 69 -0.88 23.41 -9.18
CA MET A 69 -0.49 22.20 -9.89
C MET A 69 0.38 22.49 -11.12
N ILE A 70 0.06 23.54 -11.87
CA ILE A 70 0.87 23.97 -13.03
C ILE A 70 2.22 24.52 -12.56
N GLU A 71 2.23 25.36 -11.52
CA GLU A 71 3.45 25.91 -10.90
C GLU A 71 4.38 24.82 -10.35
N SER A 72 3.82 23.79 -9.71
CA SER A 72 4.58 22.64 -9.18
C SER A 72 4.99 21.62 -10.26
N GLY A 73 4.59 21.85 -11.51
CA GLY A 73 4.78 20.93 -12.63
C GLY A 73 3.62 19.96 -12.79
N LEU A 74 2.75 20.26 -13.76
CA LEU A 74 1.58 19.43 -14.08
C LEU A 74 1.94 17.97 -14.35
N SER A 75 3.02 17.73 -15.09
CA SER A 75 3.50 16.38 -15.37
C SER A 75 3.92 15.66 -14.10
N SER A 76 4.71 16.31 -13.23
CA SER A 76 5.13 15.76 -11.94
C SER A 76 3.94 15.41 -11.04
N ALA A 77 2.92 16.28 -10.98
CA ALA A 77 1.71 16.02 -10.20
C ALA A 77 0.94 14.79 -10.73
N ILE A 78 0.78 14.67 -12.04
CA ILE A 78 0.15 13.50 -12.68
C ILE A 78 0.97 12.23 -12.40
N TYR A 79 2.28 12.28 -12.60
CA TYR A 79 3.16 11.12 -12.35
C TYR A 79 3.14 10.69 -10.88
N ALA A 80 3.15 11.64 -9.93
CA ALA A 80 3.05 11.35 -8.51
C ALA A 80 1.72 10.67 -8.15
N ALA A 81 0.59 11.18 -8.68
CA ALA A 81 -0.72 10.58 -8.47
C ALA A 81 -0.79 9.14 -9.03
N MET A 82 -0.17 8.90 -10.18
CA MET A 82 -0.13 7.58 -10.79
C MET A 82 0.78 6.63 -10.01
N GLY A 83 1.98 7.08 -9.59
CA GLY A 83 2.86 6.31 -8.72
C GLY A 83 2.16 5.86 -7.44
N GLN A 84 1.44 6.78 -6.79
CA GLN A 84 0.65 6.47 -5.60
C GLN A 84 -0.43 5.41 -5.86
N ALA A 85 -1.10 5.44 -7.02
CA ALA A 85 -2.10 4.44 -7.39
C ALA A 85 -1.50 3.03 -7.54
N PHE A 86 -0.29 2.90 -8.09
CA PHE A 86 0.42 1.61 -8.15
C PHE A 86 0.86 1.14 -6.75
N PHE A 87 1.35 2.06 -5.92
CA PHE A 87 1.82 1.77 -4.57
C PHE A 87 0.71 1.27 -3.66
N THR A 88 -0.41 2.02 -3.55
CA THR A 88 -1.50 1.69 -2.63
C THR A 88 -2.12 0.32 -2.94
N LEU A 89 -2.20 -0.04 -4.23
CA LEU A 89 -2.70 -1.34 -4.67
C LEU A 89 -1.62 -2.44 -4.70
N SER A 90 -0.36 -2.13 -4.38
CA SER A 90 0.77 -3.06 -4.41
C SER A 90 0.91 -3.81 -5.75
N LEU A 91 0.69 -3.12 -6.86
CA LEU A 91 0.66 -3.72 -8.20
C LEU A 91 2.07 -3.98 -8.73
N GLY A 92 2.31 -5.20 -9.22
CA GLY A 92 3.55 -5.57 -9.92
C GLY A 92 4.46 -6.54 -9.16
N ILE A 93 4.27 -6.72 -7.85
CA ILE A 93 5.07 -7.65 -7.03
C ILE A 93 4.41 -9.02 -6.79
N GLY A 94 3.30 -9.31 -7.49
CA GLY A 94 2.64 -10.62 -7.44
C GLY A 94 1.84 -10.92 -6.16
N SER A 95 1.76 -9.98 -5.21
CA SER A 95 1.01 -10.14 -3.95
C SER A 95 -0.46 -10.46 -4.18
N ILE A 96 -1.15 -9.69 -5.05
CA ILE A 96 -2.55 -9.94 -5.41
C ILE A 96 -2.72 -11.24 -6.20
N ALA A 97 -1.71 -11.68 -6.97
CA ALA A 97 -1.80 -12.90 -7.76
C ALA A 97 -1.94 -14.16 -6.89
N ILE A 98 -1.40 -14.15 -5.68
CA ILE A 98 -1.57 -15.26 -4.72
C ILE A 98 -2.96 -15.30 -4.15
N PHE A 99 -3.55 -14.17 -3.79
CA PHE A 99 -4.95 -14.18 -3.40
C PHE A 99 -5.85 -14.57 -4.56
N GLY A 100 -5.48 -14.16 -5.78
CA GLY A 100 -6.11 -14.62 -7.02
C GLY A 100 -5.95 -16.12 -7.27
N SER A 101 -4.90 -16.79 -6.78
CA SER A 101 -4.75 -18.24 -6.98
C SER A 101 -5.66 -19.07 -6.07
N TYR A 102 -6.18 -18.46 -5.00
CA TYR A 102 -7.16 -19.06 -4.10
C TYR A 102 -8.62 -18.70 -4.46
N ILE A 103 -8.85 -17.80 -5.41
CA ILE A 103 -10.21 -17.40 -5.80
C ILE A 103 -10.85 -18.48 -6.68
N GLY A 104 -12.13 -18.77 -6.44
CA GLY A 104 -12.92 -19.62 -7.31
C GLY A 104 -13.38 -18.89 -8.59
N LYS A 105 -14.10 -19.60 -9.46
CA LYS A 105 -14.58 -19.08 -10.76
C LYS A 105 -16.04 -18.59 -10.70
N GLU A 106 -16.56 -18.29 -9.51
CA GLU A 106 -17.95 -17.88 -9.32
C GLU A 106 -18.19 -16.42 -9.75
N ASN A 107 -17.20 -15.56 -9.48
CA ASN A 107 -17.26 -14.12 -9.74
C ASN A 107 -16.19 -13.71 -10.76
N ARG A 108 -16.56 -12.80 -11.67
CA ARG A 108 -15.63 -12.21 -12.64
C ARG A 108 -14.61 -11.32 -11.96
N LEU A 109 -13.35 -11.44 -12.39
CA LEU A 109 -12.22 -10.71 -11.81
C LEU A 109 -12.37 -9.19 -11.91
N THR A 110 -13.00 -8.68 -12.98
CA THR A 110 -13.24 -7.24 -13.14
C THR A 110 -14.13 -6.68 -12.02
N GLY A 111 -15.14 -7.44 -11.59
CA GLY A 111 -16.01 -7.04 -10.49
C GLY A 111 -15.26 -6.99 -9.15
N GLU A 112 -14.42 -7.97 -8.89
CA GLU A 112 -13.59 -8.00 -7.67
C GLU A 112 -12.54 -6.88 -7.68
N ALA A 113 -11.90 -6.63 -8.82
CA ALA A 113 -10.96 -5.51 -8.97
C ALA A 113 -11.62 -4.15 -8.66
N VAL A 114 -12.82 -3.89 -9.18
CA VAL A 114 -13.55 -2.64 -8.90
C VAL A 114 -13.89 -2.51 -7.42
N ARG A 115 -14.28 -3.60 -6.74
CA ARG A 115 -14.57 -3.58 -5.29
C ARG A 115 -13.32 -3.24 -4.47
N ILE A 116 -12.19 -3.88 -4.79
CA ILE A 116 -10.90 -3.63 -4.12
C ILE A 116 -10.50 -2.16 -4.29
N ILE A 117 -10.48 -1.67 -5.53
CA ILE A 117 -10.10 -0.28 -5.85
C ILE A 117 -11.04 0.72 -5.17
N SER A 118 -12.35 0.45 -5.15
CA SER A 118 -13.32 1.34 -4.52
C SER A 118 -13.12 1.42 -3.01
N LEU A 119 -12.87 0.29 -2.34
CA LEU A 119 -12.64 0.26 -0.91
C LEU A 119 -11.31 0.93 -0.52
N ASP A 120 -10.24 0.64 -1.26
CA ASP A 120 -8.93 1.28 -1.08
C ASP A 120 -9.02 2.80 -1.24
N THR A 121 -9.64 3.27 -2.32
CA THR A 121 -9.86 4.70 -2.59
C THR A 121 -10.71 5.35 -1.50
N PHE A 122 -11.78 4.68 -1.04
CA PHE A 122 -12.63 5.19 0.04
C PHE A 122 -11.84 5.39 1.33
N VAL A 123 -11.02 4.41 1.72
CA VAL A 123 -10.16 4.50 2.91
C VAL A 123 -9.15 5.63 2.77
N ALA A 124 -8.52 5.78 1.60
CA ALA A 124 -7.59 6.88 1.32
C ALA A 124 -8.29 8.26 1.43
N LEU A 125 -9.51 8.39 0.89
CA LEU A 125 -10.31 9.62 1.00
C LEU A 125 -10.68 9.94 2.45
N CYS A 126 -11.14 8.95 3.21
CA CYS A 126 -11.43 9.11 4.63
C CYS A 126 -10.19 9.51 5.43
N SER A 127 -9.02 8.93 5.13
CA SER A 127 -7.76 9.31 5.77
C SER A 127 -7.44 10.79 5.54
N GLY A 128 -7.57 11.29 4.30
CA GLY A 128 -7.38 12.71 4.01
C GLY A 128 -8.36 13.63 4.77
N LEU A 129 -9.64 13.22 4.87
CA LEU A 129 -10.65 13.93 5.67
C LEU A 129 -10.35 13.94 7.18
N ILE A 130 -9.63 12.94 7.69
CA ILE A 130 -9.17 12.92 9.08
C ILE A 130 -7.97 13.84 9.24
N ILE A 131 -6.97 13.70 8.38
CA ILE A 131 -5.65 14.31 8.57
C ILE A 131 -5.64 15.80 8.25
N PHE A 132 -6.15 16.24 7.09
CA PHE A 132 -5.96 17.64 6.67
C PHE A 132 -6.75 18.65 7.51
N PRO A 133 -8.04 18.45 7.83
CA PRO A 133 -8.75 19.37 8.71
C PRO A 133 -8.11 19.45 10.11
N ALA A 134 -7.68 18.32 10.68
CA ALA A 134 -7.01 18.29 11.96
C ALA A 134 -5.63 18.95 11.94
N ALA A 135 -4.82 18.71 10.89
CA ALA A 135 -3.51 19.33 10.74
C ALA A 135 -3.62 20.86 10.76
N PHE A 136 -4.55 21.43 9.98
CA PHE A 136 -4.80 22.87 9.96
C PHE A 136 -5.36 23.39 11.29
N ALA A 137 -6.30 22.66 11.91
CA ALA A 137 -6.86 23.04 13.22
C ALA A 137 -5.80 23.11 14.33
N PHE A 138 -4.74 22.31 14.23
CA PHE A 138 -3.65 22.25 15.22
C PHE A 138 -2.38 23.00 14.80
N GLY A 139 -2.39 23.67 13.64
CA GLY A 139 -1.22 24.39 13.12
C GLY A 139 -0.06 23.48 12.69
N ILE A 140 -0.36 22.24 12.32
CA ILE A 140 0.60 21.27 11.79
C ILE A 140 0.73 21.46 10.28
N GLN A 141 1.96 21.52 9.78
CA GLN A 141 2.20 21.66 8.34
C GLN A 141 1.85 20.36 7.59
N PRO A 142 1.11 20.43 6.47
CA PRO A 142 0.62 19.25 5.74
C PRO A 142 1.71 18.51 4.96
N ASP A 143 2.90 19.09 4.81
CA ASP A 143 4.05 18.54 4.09
C ASP A 143 5.06 17.81 5.00
N ALA A 144 4.69 17.51 6.25
CA ALA A 144 5.53 16.82 7.25
C ALA A 144 5.88 15.35 6.90
N GLY A 145 5.55 14.89 5.69
CA GLY A 145 5.86 13.55 5.18
C GLY A 145 5.28 12.42 6.04
N PRO A 146 5.97 11.27 6.15
CA PRO A 146 5.48 10.09 6.89
C PRO A 146 5.15 10.36 8.36
N SER A 147 5.72 11.40 8.96
CA SER A 147 5.49 11.76 10.36
C SER A 147 4.11 12.40 10.61
N LEU A 148 3.46 12.93 9.57
CA LEU A 148 2.22 13.71 9.69
C LEU A 148 1.11 12.97 10.45
N ILE A 149 0.94 11.67 10.17
CA ILE A 149 -0.07 10.85 10.83
C ILE A 149 0.21 10.69 12.34
N PHE A 150 1.49 10.54 12.70
CA PHE A 150 1.93 10.34 14.08
C PHE A 150 1.94 11.62 14.90
N ILE A 151 1.92 12.79 14.25
CA ILE A 151 1.77 14.09 14.91
C ILE A 151 0.27 14.46 15.02
N THR A 152 -0.48 14.26 13.95
CA THR A 152 -1.87 14.73 13.86
C THR A 152 -2.84 13.91 14.70
N LEU A 153 -2.78 12.57 14.60
CA LEU A 153 -3.76 11.71 15.27
C LEU A 153 -3.72 11.80 16.81
N PRO A 154 -2.55 11.83 17.48
CA PRO A 154 -2.52 12.02 18.93
C PRO A 154 -3.19 13.32 19.38
N ASN A 155 -3.05 14.40 18.60
CA ASN A 155 -3.72 15.66 18.90
C ASN A 155 -5.25 15.56 18.76
N ILE A 156 -5.75 14.85 17.74
CA ILE A 156 -7.19 14.56 17.61
C ILE A 156 -7.68 13.84 18.87
N PHE A 157 -7.03 12.74 19.24
CA PHE A 157 -7.45 11.94 20.39
C PHE A 157 -7.41 12.76 21.68
N ASN A 158 -6.40 13.60 21.90
CA ASN A 158 -6.33 14.44 23.10
C ASN A 158 -7.48 15.43 23.24
N GLN A 159 -8.12 15.86 22.14
CA GLN A 159 -9.29 16.74 22.17
C GLN A 159 -10.63 16.00 22.30
N MET A 160 -10.65 14.70 22.01
CA MET A 160 -11.85 13.90 22.12
C MET A 160 -12.12 13.49 23.57
N ALA A 161 -13.39 13.54 23.98
CA ALA A 161 -13.82 12.88 25.20
C ALA A 161 -13.53 11.37 25.10
N GLY A 162 -12.82 10.82 26.09
CA GLY A 162 -12.34 9.43 26.04
C GLY A 162 -11.22 9.19 25.03
N GLY A 163 -10.45 10.23 24.66
CA GLY A 163 -9.35 10.16 23.70
C GLY A 163 -8.43 8.95 23.78
N ARG A 164 -8.05 8.55 25.00
CA ARG A 164 -7.22 7.36 25.23
C ARG A 164 -7.88 6.08 24.71
N PHE A 165 -9.19 5.92 24.91
CA PHE A 165 -9.95 4.77 24.40
C PHE A 165 -9.96 4.75 22.87
N TRP A 166 -10.28 5.90 22.24
CA TRP A 166 -10.30 6.04 20.79
C TRP A 166 -8.92 5.79 20.16
N GLY A 167 -7.87 6.38 20.73
CA GLY A 167 -6.50 6.17 20.28
C GLY A 167 -6.03 4.73 20.46
N SER A 168 -6.35 4.08 21.58
CA SER A 168 -6.03 2.67 21.79
C SER A 168 -6.72 1.77 20.77
N LEU A 169 -8.01 1.98 20.47
CA LEU A 169 -8.71 1.22 19.43
C LEU A 169 -8.10 1.48 18.05
N PHE A 170 -7.78 2.73 17.73
CA PHE A 170 -7.19 3.09 16.45
C PHE A 170 -5.88 2.37 16.20
N PHE A 171 -4.92 2.49 17.12
CA PHE A 171 -3.61 1.86 16.96
C PHE A 171 -3.70 0.34 17.04
N LEU A 172 -4.65 -0.22 17.81
CA LEU A 172 -4.91 -1.66 17.81
C LEU A 172 -5.39 -2.13 16.43
N PHE A 173 -6.44 -1.51 15.88
CA PHE A 173 -7.00 -1.90 14.59
C PHE A 173 -6.01 -1.65 13.44
N MET A 174 -5.28 -0.53 13.46
CA MET A 174 -4.20 -0.23 12.52
C MET A 174 -3.10 -1.28 12.58
N SER A 175 -2.71 -1.74 13.77
CA SER A 175 -1.71 -2.80 13.93
C SER A 175 -2.17 -4.11 13.32
N PHE A 176 -3.45 -4.47 13.47
CA PHE A 176 -4.03 -5.65 12.82
C PHE A 176 -4.13 -5.49 11.29
N ALA A 177 -4.44 -4.29 10.80
CA ALA A 177 -4.42 -4.00 9.37
C ALA A 177 -3.01 -4.20 8.79
N ALA A 178 -1.98 -3.59 9.41
CA ALA A 178 -0.58 -3.77 9.02
C ALA A 178 -0.12 -5.25 9.12
N LEU A 179 -0.51 -5.95 10.19
CA LEU A 179 -0.18 -7.36 10.38
C LEU A 179 -0.82 -8.24 9.29
N SER A 180 -2.03 -7.93 8.85
CA SER A 180 -2.70 -8.66 7.77
C SER A 180 -1.92 -8.58 6.45
N THR A 181 -1.37 -7.41 6.13
CA THR A 181 -0.49 -7.19 4.97
C THR A 181 0.83 -7.96 5.13
N LEU A 182 1.44 -7.95 6.31
CA LEU A 182 2.66 -8.72 6.57
C LEU A 182 2.44 -10.23 6.37
N ILE A 183 1.33 -10.76 6.89
CA ILE A 183 0.99 -12.19 6.74
C ILE A 183 0.81 -12.55 5.26
N ALA A 184 0.17 -11.68 4.48
CA ALA A 184 0.02 -11.85 3.03
C ALA A 184 1.37 -11.94 2.31
N VAL A 185 2.27 -11.00 2.59
CA VAL A 185 3.62 -10.95 1.99
C VAL A 185 4.45 -12.15 2.43
N PHE A 186 4.37 -12.55 3.70
CA PHE A 186 5.09 -13.72 4.18
C PHE A 186 4.55 -15.01 3.55
N GLU A 187 3.23 -15.19 3.43
CA GLU A 187 2.65 -16.35 2.74
C GLU A 187 3.09 -16.40 1.28
N ASN A 188 3.23 -15.26 0.61
CA ASN A 188 3.78 -15.18 -0.75
C ASN A 188 5.19 -15.78 -0.82
N ILE A 189 6.10 -15.29 0.02
CA ILE A 189 7.48 -15.77 0.08
C ILE A 189 7.51 -17.27 0.37
N ILE A 190 6.71 -17.75 1.32
CA ILE A 190 6.68 -19.16 1.71
C ILE A 190 6.09 -20.04 0.60
N SER A 191 5.01 -19.61 -0.06
CA SER A 191 4.39 -20.36 -1.16
C SER A 191 5.36 -20.49 -2.33
N PHE A 192 6.11 -19.44 -2.66
CA PHE A 192 7.16 -19.52 -3.68
C PHE A 192 8.17 -20.64 -3.39
N TRP A 193 8.71 -20.72 -2.17
CA TRP A 193 9.68 -21.76 -1.79
C TRP A 193 9.08 -23.17 -1.79
N ILE A 194 7.82 -23.31 -1.41
CA ILE A 194 7.11 -24.59 -1.43
C ILE A 194 6.86 -25.03 -2.88
N ASP A 195 6.24 -24.17 -3.70
CA ASP A 195 5.75 -24.53 -5.03
C ASP A 195 6.89 -24.67 -6.05
N THR A 196 7.93 -23.82 -5.96
CA THR A 196 9.03 -23.84 -6.95
C THR A 196 10.24 -24.67 -6.53
N LYS A 197 10.49 -24.81 -5.22
CA LYS A 197 11.66 -25.53 -4.69
C LYS A 197 11.31 -26.80 -3.92
N GLY A 198 10.02 -27.11 -3.74
CA GLY A 198 9.58 -28.29 -3.00
C GLY A 198 9.96 -28.26 -1.51
N MET A 199 10.25 -27.09 -0.95
CA MET A 199 10.70 -26.97 0.43
C MET A 199 9.54 -27.26 1.39
N SER A 200 9.83 -27.93 2.51
CA SER A 200 8.82 -28.06 3.57
C SER A 200 8.48 -26.68 4.17
N ARG A 201 7.20 -26.44 4.47
CA ARG A 201 6.73 -25.16 5.05
C ARG A 201 7.51 -24.73 6.28
N LYS A 202 7.84 -25.69 7.17
CA LYS A 202 8.63 -25.43 8.38
C LYS A 202 10.01 -24.85 8.06
N ASN A 203 10.71 -25.45 7.09
CA ASN A 203 12.04 -24.99 6.69
C ASN A 203 11.95 -23.63 5.98
N ALA A 204 10.97 -23.46 5.10
CA ALA A 204 10.74 -22.20 4.41
C ALA A 204 10.50 -21.07 5.42
N VAL A 205 9.63 -21.27 6.40
CA VAL A 205 9.34 -20.27 7.45
C VAL A 205 10.57 -19.96 8.28
N MET A 206 11.30 -20.97 8.75
CA MET A 206 12.48 -20.76 9.60
C MET A 206 13.57 -19.96 8.89
N ILE A 207 13.89 -20.32 7.64
CA ILE A 207 14.92 -19.64 6.84
C ILE A 207 14.49 -18.20 6.54
N ASN A 208 13.26 -18.00 6.07
CA ASN A 208 12.79 -16.67 5.68
C ASN A 208 12.55 -15.76 6.89
N ALA A 209 12.14 -16.28 8.04
CA ALA A 209 12.01 -15.48 9.27
C ALA A 209 13.38 -14.94 9.72
N ILE A 210 14.43 -15.78 9.72
CA ILE A 210 15.79 -15.34 10.04
C ILE A 210 16.28 -14.33 9.00
N ALA A 211 16.06 -14.60 7.71
CA ALA A 211 16.46 -13.69 6.64
C ALA A 211 15.79 -12.32 6.77
N ILE A 212 14.47 -12.26 7.02
CA ILE A 212 13.73 -10.99 7.16
C ILE A 212 14.20 -10.20 8.39
N ILE A 213 14.47 -10.86 9.51
CA ILE A 213 15.04 -10.17 10.69
C ILE A 213 16.36 -9.50 10.32
N ILE A 214 17.25 -10.23 9.67
CA ILE A 214 18.57 -9.71 9.27
C ILE A 214 18.43 -8.57 8.26
N LEU A 215 17.58 -8.76 7.24
CA LEU A 215 17.36 -7.78 6.17
C LEU A 215 16.62 -6.52 6.66
N SER A 216 15.90 -6.57 7.78
CA SER A 216 15.25 -5.39 8.37
C SER A 216 16.19 -4.53 9.23
N ILE A 217 17.34 -5.06 9.63
CA ILE A 217 18.31 -4.33 10.49
C ILE A 217 18.83 -3.06 9.79
N PRO A 218 19.26 -3.08 8.51
CA PRO A 218 19.68 -1.88 7.78
C PRO A 218 18.73 -0.70 7.91
N CYS A 219 17.42 -0.90 7.68
CA CYS A 219 16.43 0.17 7.81
C CYS A 219 16.38 0.74 9.23
N ILE A 220 16.39 -0.11 10.27
CA ILE A 220 16.43 0.33 11.67
C ILE A 220 17.70 1.14 11.97
N LEU A 221 18.84 0.71 11.43
CA LEU A 221 20.11 1.42 11.57
C LEU A 221 20.09 2.77 10.84
N GLY A 222 19.40 2.84 9.70
CA GLY A 222 19.21 4.06 8.91
C GLY A 222 18.55 5.19 9.71
N PHE A 223 17.67 4.88 10.66
CA PHE A 223 17.08 5.87 11.57
C PHE A 223 18.01 6.31 12.72
N ASN A 224 19.20 5.71 12.87
CA ASN A 224 20.13 6.04 13.95
C ASN A 224 21.62 6.06 13.53
N LEU A 225 22.33 4.95 13.67
CA LEU A 225 23.77 4.78 13.49
C LEU A 225 24.19 4.98 12.04
N TRP A 226 23.30 4.68 11.09
CA TRP A 226 23.48 4.91 9.67
C TRP A 226 22.66 6.11 9.17
N SER A 227 22.29 7.04 10.04
CA SER A 227 21.59 8.28 9.63
C SER A 227 22.39 9.18 8.69
N SER A 228 23.72 9.01 8.66
CA SER A 228 24.61 9.66 7.70
C SER A 228 24.75 8.90 6.36
N PHE A 229 24.19 7.70 6.25
CA PHE A 229 24.13 6.98 4.98
C PHE A 229 22.96 7.50 4.15
N GLN A 230 23.29 8.33 3.16
CA GLN A 230 22.33 9.06 2.34
C GLN A 230 22.42 8.62 0.85
N PRO A 231 21.95 7.41 0.53
CA PRO A 231 22.23 6.74 -0.75
C PRO A 231 21.57 7.40 -1.96
N LEU A 232 20.50 8.17 -1.76
CA LEU A 232 19.74 8.84 -2.81
C LEU A 232 19.87 10.37 -2.72
N GLY A 233 20.90 10.87 -2.04
CA GLY A 233 21.15 12.30 -1.87
C GLY A 233 20.79 12.85 -0.49
N PRO A 234 21.01 14.16 -0.25
CA PRO A 234 20.89 14.76 1.07
C PRO A 234 19.53 14.55 1.72
N GLY A 235 19.52 14.10 2.99
CA GLY A 235 18.29 13.89 3.75
C GLY A 235 17.62 12.52 3.54
N THR A 236 18.15 11.69 2.62
CA THR A 236 17.68 10.32 2.41
C THR A 236 18.36 9.34 3.37
N GLY A 237 17.73 8.20 3.62
CA GLY A 237 18.25 7.10 4.42
C GLY A 237 18.05 5.74 3.76
N VAL A 238 18.25 4.68 4.55
CA VAL A 238 18.07 3.30 4.07
C VAL A 238 16.62 3.01 3.67
N LEU A 239 15.65 3.53 4.42
CA LEU A 239 14.23 3.34 4.10
C LEU A 239 13.89 3.92 2.72
N ASP A 240 14.42 5.10 2.39
CA ASP A 240 14.16 5.74 1.09
C ASP A 240 14.76 4.94 -0.06
N LEU A 241 15.92 4.30 0.16
CA LEU A 241 16.51 3.38 -0.81
C LEU A 241 15.66 2.12 -1.02
N GLU A 242 15.18 1.52 0.07
CA GLU A 242 14.29 0.35 0.00
C GLU A 242 12.98 0.69 -0.71
N ASP A 243 12.37 1.83 -0.37
CA ASP A 243 11.17 2.34 -1.03
C ASP A 243 11.43 2.64 -2.51
N PHE A 244 12.56 3.24 -2.87
CA PHE A 244 12.91 3.46 -4.28
C PHE A 244 12.99 2.14 -5.07
N VAL A 245 13.67 1.13 -4.52
CA VAL A 245 13.80 -0.18 -5.17
C VAL A 245 12.42 -0.83 -5.35
N VAL A 246 11.54 -0.77 -4.35
CA VAL A 246 10.21 -1.40 -4.47
C VAL A 246 9.27 -0.54 -5.30
N SER A 247 9.02 0.68 -4.87
CA SER A 247 7.96 1.57 -5.34
C SER A 247 8.25 2.19 -6.69
N SER A 248 9.51 2.56 -6.96
CA SER A 248 9.90 3.18 -8.24
C SER A 248 10.43 2.19 -9.28
N THR A 249 10.86 0.99 -8.85
CA THR A 249 11.47 0.00 -9.75
C THR A 249 10.62 -1.25 -9.91
N LEU A 250 10.43 -2.02 -8.82
CA LEU A 250 9.78 -3.34 -8.92
C LEU A 250 8.29 -3.25 -9.24
N LEU A 251 7.54 -2.34 -8.61
CA LEU A 251 6.10 -2.19 -8.86
C LEU A 251 5.80 -1.79 -10.33
N PRO A 252 6.42 -0.75 -10.91
CA PRO A 252 6.16 -0.38 -12.30
C PRO A 252 6.64 -1.45 -13.29
N LEU A 253 7.86 -1.97 -13.13
CA LEU A 253 8.39 -2.98 -14.06
C LEU A 253 7.60 -4.29 -13.99
N GLY A 254 7.26 -4.74 -12.79
CA GLY A 254 6.42 -5.92 -12.61
C GLY A 254 5.03 -5.73 -13.22
N SER A 255 4.43 -4.55 -13.03
CA SER A 255 3.14 -4.20 -13.65
C SER A 255 3.22 -4.17 -15.18
N LEU A 256 4.32 -3.66 -15.73
CA LEU A 256 4.58 -3.67 -17.17
C LEU A 256 4.66 -5.11 -17.69
N ILE A 257 5.41 -5.97 -17.01
CA ILE A 257 5.54 -7.39 -17.35
C ILE A 257 4.17 -8.08 -17.33
N PHE A 258 3.39 -7.93 -16.25
CA PHE A 258 2.06 -8.55 -16.15
C PHE A 258 1.10 -8.03 -17.23
N THR A 259 1.11 -6.72 -17.49
CA THR A 259 0.26 -6.10 -18.52
C THR A 259 0.60 -6.65 -19.91
N LEU A 260 1.88 -6.69 -20.26
CA LEU A 260 2.34 -7.22 -21.54
C LEU A 260 2.07 -8.73 -21.65
N TYR A 261 2.29 -9.49 -20.57
CA TYR A 261 1.99 -10.91 -20.53
C TYR A 261 0.50 -11.20 -20.78
N CYS A 262 -0.41 -10.46 -20.14
CA CYS A 262 -1.85 -10.69 -20.30
C CYS A 262 -2.38 -10.22 -21.66
N THR A 263 -1.78 -9.18 -22.26
CA THR A 263 -2.35 -8.53 -23.46
C THR A 263 -1.69 -8.95 -24.76
N TRP A 264 -0.43 -9.42 -24.72
CA TRP A 264 0.36 -9.71 -25.92
C TRP A 264 0.43 -11.20 -26.24
N LYS A 265 0.52 -11.53 -27.53
CA LYS A 265 0.51 -12.89 -28.07
C LYS A 265 1.68 -13.78 -27.64
N TYR A 266 2.78 -13.17 -27.17
CA TYR A 266 3.95 -13.90 -26.69
C TYR A 266 3.82 -14.30 -25.20
N GLY A 267 2.80 -13.78 -24.50
CA GLY A 267 2.44 -14.18 -23.15
C GLY A 267 1.18 -15.04 -23.13
N TRP A 268 0.27 -14.73 -22.22
CA TRP A 268 -1.05 -15.35 -22.12
C TRP A 268 -1.93 -15.01 -23.33
N GLY A 269 -1.82 -13.78 -23.82
CA GLY A 269 -2.61 -13.27 -24.94
C GLY A 269 -4.02 -12.81 -24.54
N TRP A 270 -4.47 -11.76 -25.22
CA TRP A 270 -5.70 -11.04 -24.90
C TRP A 270 -6.95 -11.94 -24.80
N ASP A 271 -7.14 -12.87 -25.73
CA ASP A 271 -8.35 -13.70 -25.77
C ASP A 271 -8.40 -14.72 -24.62
N ASN A 272 -7.25 -15.32 -24.28
CA ASN A 272 -7.13 -16.24 -23.15
C ASN A 272 -7.30 -15.50 -21.82
N PHE A 273 -6.68 -14.32 -21.70
CA PHE A 273 -6.87 -13.44 -20.55
C PHE A 273 -8.35 -13.07 -20.37
N LEU A 274 -9.02 -12.65 -21.44
CA LEU A 274 -10.44 -12.32 -21.39
C LEU A 274 -11.30 -13.53 -21.01
N ALA A 275 -11.01 -14.71 -21.56
CA ALA A 275 -11.74 -15.93 -21.24
C ALA A 275 -11.65 -16.27 -19.75
N GLU A 276 -10.47 -16.11 -19.15
CA GLU A 276 -10.26 -16.34 -17.72
C GLU A 276 -10.88 -15.23 -16.87
N ALA A 277 -10.64 -13.96 -17.19
CA ALA A 277 -11.13 -12.80 -16.44
C ALA A 277 -12.66 -12.67 -16.46
N ASP A 278 -13.31 -13.10 -17.56
CA ASP A 278 -14.77 -13.12 -17.70
C ASP A 278 -15.42 -14.43 -17.21
N SER A 279 -14.65 -15.36 -16.63
CA SER A 279 -15.21 -16.57 -16.01
C SER A 279 -16.12 -16.21 -14.82
N GLY A 280 -17.21 -16.96 -14.66
CA GLY A 280 -18.22 -16.67 -13.64
C GLY A 280 -19.19 -15.52 -13.98
N THR A 281 -19.73 -14.90 -12.93
CA THR A 281 -20.78 -13.88 -13.01
C THR A 281 -20.30 -12.50 -12.56
N GLY A 282 -20.94 -11.42 -13.03
CA GLY A 282 -20.58 -10.03 -12.66
C GLY A 282 -20.08 -9.18 -13.83
N LEU A 283 -19.31 -8.14 -13.53
CA LEU A 283 -18.83 -7.17 -14.52
C LEU A 283 -17.82 -7.83 -15.47
N LYS A 284 -18.01 -7.66 -16.79
CA LYS A 284 -17.08 -8.15 -17.81
C LYS A 284 -15.92 -7.20 -18.00
N PHE A 285 -14.78 -7.73 -18.39
CA PHE A 285 -13.64 -6.94 -18.79
C PHE A 285 -13.96 -6.14 -20.06
N PRO A 286 -13.62 -4.85 -20.13
CA PRO A 286 -13.98 -3.99 -21.26
C PRO A 286 -13.16 -4.35 -22.52
N LYS A 287 -13.70 -5.27 -23.34
CA LYS A 287 -13.04 -5.78 -24.55
C LYS A 287 -12.65 -4.67 -25.55
N ALA A 288 -13.44 -3.60 -25.63
CA ALA A 288 -13.17 -2.45 -26.50
C ALA A 288 -11.87 -1.70 -26.17
N LEU A 289 -11.35 -1.85 -24.94
CA LEU A 289 -10.14 -1.18 -24.49
C LEU A 289 -8.84 -1.96 -24.79
N GLN A 290 -8.89 -2.98 -25.66
CA GLN A 290 -7.71 -3.77 -26.03
C GLN A 290 -6.51 -2.91 -26.44
N PHE A 291 -6.74 -1.90 -27.29
CA PHE A 291 -5.68 -1.00 -27.72
C PHE A 291 -5.04 -0.24 -26.56
N TYR A 292 -5.86 0.21 -25.61
CA TYR A 292 -5.41 0.91 -24.41
C TYR A 292 -4.52 0.00 -23.55
N PHE A 293 -5.00 -1.19 -23.18
CA PHE A 293 -4.25 -2.12 -22.33
C PHE A 293 -2.99 -2.66 -23.00
N LYS A 294 -2.98 -2.79 -24.33
CA LYS A 294 -1.86 -3.34 -25.08
C LYS A 294 -0.75 -2.33 -25.37
N PHE A 295 -1.07 -1.05 -25.52
CA PHE A 295 -0.10 -0.04 -25.96
C PHE A 295 -0.04 1.18 -25.05
N ILE A 296 -1.19 1.78 -24.72
CA ILE A 296 -1.24 3.03 -23.93
C ILE A 296 -0.80 2.76 -22.49
N LEU A 297 -1.39 1.76 -21.84
CA LEU A 297 -1.08 1.45 -20.44
C LEU A 297 0.40 1.03 -20.24
N PRO A 298 1.01 0.16 -21.08
CA PRO A 298 2.44 -0.10 -21.03
C PRO A 298 3.32 1.15 -21.18
N ALA A 299 2.99 2.04 -22.14
CA ALA A 299 3.74 3.28 -22.35
C ALA A 299 3.63 4.21 -21.14
N VAL A 300 2.44 4.28 -20.53
CA VAL A 300 2.18 5.02 -19.30
C VAL A 300 3.01 4.47 -18.14
N ILE A 301 3.01 3.15 -17.92
CA ILE A 301 3.80 2.50 -16.86
C ILE A 301 5.30 2.76 -17.08
N LEU A 302 5.77 2.67 -18.32
CA LEU A 302 7.16 2.97 -18.67
C LEU A 302 7.48 4.45 -18.38
N GLY A 303 6.56 5.37 -18.66
CA GLY A 303 6.71 6.78 -18.32
C GLY A 303 6.85 7.01 -16.82
N ILE A 304 6.02 6.35 -15.99
CA ILE A 304 6.13 6.43 -14.51
C ILE A 304 7.49 5.92 -14.05
N PHE A 305 7.92 4.77 -14.57
CA PHE A 305 9.23 4.19 -14.26
C PHE A 305 10.37 5.16 -14.58
N LEU A 306 10.40 5.72 -15.79
CA LEU A 306 11.43 6.67 -16.20
C LEU A 306 11.39 7.96 -15.37
N LYS A 307 10.20 8.46 -15.04
CA LYS A 307 10.03 9.65 -14.21
C LYS A 307 10.53 9.44 -12.79
N GLY A 308 10.24 8.30 -12.17
CA GLY A 308 10.74 8.00 -10.81
C GLY A 308 12.26 8.01 -10.73
N TYR A 309 12.96 7.49 -11.76
CA TYR A 309 14.41 7.58 -11.85
C TYR A 309 14.91 8.99 -12.13
N TRP A 310 14.22 9.75 -12.98
CA TRP A 310 14.58 11.13 -13.27
C TRP A 310 14.53 12.00 -12.01
N ASP A 311 13.46 11.87 -11.22
CA ASP A 311 13.24 12.69 -10.03
C ASP A 311 14.26 12.44 -8.91
N ILE A 312 14.86 11.26 -8.89
CA ILE A 312 15.81 10.87 -7.85
C ILE A 312 17.26 11.15 -8.25
N PHE A 313 17.61 10.98 -9.52
CA PHE A 313 19.01 11.06 -9.97
C PHE A 313 19.35 12.27 -10.83
N ILE A 314 18.36 13.02 -11.32
CA ILE A 314 18.57 14.09 -12.30
C ILE A 314 17.99 15.43 -11.84
N ALA A 315 16.76 15.43 -11.30
CA ALA A 315 16.09 16.63 -10.79
C ALA A 315 16.74 17.15 -9.49
#